data_AF-A0A9D6MFY0-F1
#
_entry.id   AF-A0A9D6MFY0-F1
#
_cell.length_a   1.000
_cell.length_b   1.000
_cell.length_c   1.000
_cell.angle_alpha   90.00
_cell.angle_beta   90.00
_cell.angle_gamma   90.00
#
_symmetry.space_group_name_H-M   'P 1'
#
loop_
_entity.id
_entity.type
_entity.pdbx_description
1 polymer ?
#
loop_
_entity_poly.entity_id
_entity_poly.type
_entity_poly.pdbx_seq_one_letter_code
_entity_poly.pdbx_strand_id
1 'polypeptide(L)'
;MHSLLQRQLKRHFGSVEAAPQSIRVFLDAVNRAYEEADADRALLERSTELTSQELLDRNEQLRRHEQNLEQLVAERTATLERRSVQLRVASDVARAIASVQDLDQLLASVTRLISERFDFYHVGIFLLDAAREYAVLRAANSQGGQHMLARQHRLKVGQVGIVGFVTGAGEPRASRPRTGARSPQSEH
;
A
#
# COMPACT_ATOMS: atom_id res chain seq x y z
N MET A 1 -19.16 11.12 62.91
CA MET A 1 -19.98 10.19 63.73
C MET A 1 -21.06 9.53 62.89
N HIS A 2 -20.85 8.28 62.51
CA HIS A 2 -21.75 7.53 61.63
C HIS A 2 -23.19 7.51 62.19
N SER A 3 -24.21 7.72 61.34
CA SER A 3 -25.61 7.94 61.75
C SER A 3 -26.19 6.76 62.57
N LEU A 4 -25.74 5.54 62.27
CA LEU A 4 -26.05 4.34 63.05
C LEU A 4 -25.48 4.39 64.47
N LEU A 5 -24.23 4.81 64.66
CA LEU A 5 -23.61 4.94 65.99
C LEU A 5 -24.33 6.01 66.82
N GLN A 6 -24.64 7.17 66.22
CA GLN A 6 -25.47 8.22 66.84
C GLN A 6 -26.84 7.71 67.29
N ARG A 7 -27.50 6.93 66.42
CA ARG A 7 -28.81 6.34 66.69
C ARG A 7 -28.77 5.34 67.84
N GLN A 8 -27.73 4.50 67.92
CA GLN A 8 -27.58 3.55 69.02
C GLN A 8 -27.23 4.24 70.34
N LEU A 9 -26.40 5.28 70.32
CA LEU A 9 -26.05 6.09 71.49
C LEU A 9 -27.28 6.77 72.11
N LYS A 10 -28.10 7.41 71.28
CA LYS A 10 -29.34 8.05 71.73
C LYS A 10 -30.32 7.04 72.35
N ARG A 11 -30.36 5.82 71.81
CA ARG A 11 -31.26 4.75 72.28
C ARG A 11 -30.85 4.13 73.61
N HIS A 12 -29.56 3.98 73.86
CA HIS A 12 -29.04 3.31 75.06
C HIS A 12 -28.61 4.26 76.19
N PHE A 13 -28.21 5.50 75.86
CA PHE A 13 -27.68 6.46 76.84
C PHE A 13 -28.45 7.80 76.87
N GLY A 14 -29.48 7.98 76.04
CA GLY A 14 -30.27 9.22 75.95
C GLY A 14 -29.56 10.35 75.21
N SER A 15 -28.31 10.66 75.58
CA SER A 15 -27.43 11.60 74.87
C SER A 15 -25.99 11.09 74.82
N VAL A 16 -25.21 11.63 73.89
CA VAL A 16 -23.78 11.29 73.71
C VAL A 16 -22.94 11.79 74.89
N GLU A 17 -23.38 12.88 75.53
CA GLU A 17 -22.69 13.53 76.65
C GLU A 17 -22.89 12.83 77.99
N ALA A 18 -23.99 12.08 78.12
CA ALA A 18 -24.32 11.29 79.32
C ALA A 18 -23.50 9.99 79.43
N ALA A 19 -22.76 9.62 78.37
CA ALA A 19 -21.93 8.42 78.39
C ALA A 19 -20.64 8.64 79.23
N PRO A 20 -20.21 7.64 80.02
CA PRO A 20 -18.93 7.66 80.72
C PRO A 20 -17.73 7.97 79.81
N GLN A 21 -16.72 8.65 80.35
CA GLN A 21 -15.51 9.06 79.61
C GLN A 21 -14.85 7.89 78.85
N SER A 22 -14.74 6.71 79.48
CA SER A 22 -14.15 5.51 78.88
C SER A 22 -14.91 5.02 77.65
N ILE A 23 -16.25 5.09 77.68
CA ILE A 23 -17.12 4.69 76.57
C ILE A 23 -17.01 5.70 75.42
N ARG A 24 -16.91 7.01 75.71
CA ARG A 24 -16.70 8.04 74.69
C ARG A 24 -15.38 7.85 73.93
N VAL A 25 -14.27 7.58 74.65
CA VAL A 25 -12.97 7.32 74.02
C VAL A 25 -13.00 6.09 73.11
N PHE A 26 -13.67 5.01 73.55
CA PHE A 26 -13.87 3.82 72.71
C PHE A 26 -14.71 4.13 71.46
N LEU A 27 -15.82 4.85 71.62
CA LEU A 27 -16.70 5.22 70.51
C LEU A 27 -16.00 6.14 69.50
N ASP A 28 -15.14 7.04 69.96
CA ASP A 28 -14.33 7.89 69.07
C ASP A 28 -13.29 7.06 68.30
N ALA A 29 -12.69 6.04 68.93
CA ALA A 29 -11.79 5.12 68.24
C ALA A 29 -12.54 4.27 67.20
N VAL A 30 -13.71 3.73 67.55
CA VAL A 30 -14.57 2.98 66.64
C VAL A 30 -15.06 3.86 65.48
N ASN A 31 -15.49 5.08 65.76
CA ASN A 31 -15.96 5.99 64.73
C ASN A 31 -14.85 6.37 63.74
N ARG A 32 -13.61 6.60 64.23
CA ARG A 32 -12.45 6.81 63.35
C ARG A 32 -12.17 5.60 62.47
N ALA A 33 -12.20 4.39 63.02
CA ALA A 33 -12.00 3.17 62.24
C ALA A 33 -13.08 2.97 61.15
N TYR A 34 -14.34 3.34 61.42
CA TYR A 34 -15.40 3.34 60.40
C TYR A 34 -15.19 4.41 59.34
N GLU A 35 -14.83 5.63 59.72
CA GLU A 35 -14.57 6.73 58.78
C GLU A 35 -13.36 6.41 57.86
N GLU A 36 -12.31 5.79 58.39
CA GLU A 36 -11.16 5.28 57.63
C GLU A 36 -11.58 4.15 56.68
N ALA A 37 -12.34 3.15 57.16
CA ALA A 37 -12.77 2.03 56.33
C ALA A 37 -13.72 2.45 55.19
N ASP A 38 -14.64 3.39 55.44
CA ASP A 38 -15.53 3.93 54.41
C ASP A 38 -14.75 4.74 53.37
N ALA A 39 -13.72 5.49 53.79
CA ALA A 39 -12.83 6.21 52.89
C ALA A 39 -12.01 5.26 52.00
N ASP A 40 -11.41 4.22 52.59
CA ASP A 40 -10.67 3.18 51.86
C ASP A 40 -11.57 2.46 50.84
N ARG A 41 -12.80 2.12 51.24
CA ARG A 41 -13.78 1.50 50.35
C ARG A 41 -14.16 2.40 49.19
N ALA A 42 -14.42 3.69 49.44
CA ALA A 42 -14.75 4.64 48.38
C ALA A 42 -13.59 4.82 47.38
N LEU A 43 -12.35 4.82 47.88
CA LEU A 43 -11.15 4.86 47.02
C LEU A 43 -11.02 3.60 46.17
N LEU A 44 -11.26 2.41 46.74
CA LEU A 44 -11.23 1.15 46.01
C LEU A 44 -12.30 1.10 44.92
N GLU A 45 -13.55 1.45 45.26
CA GLU A 45 -14.66 1.48 44.30
C GLU A 45 -14.31 2.40 43.11
N ARG A 46 -13.84 3.61 43.39
CA ARG A 46 -13.41 4.54 42.35
C ARG A 46 -12.22 4.05 41.53
N SER A 47 -11.24 3.41 42.17
CA SER A 47 -10.11 2.81 41.46
C SER A 47 -10.56 1.69 40.52
N THR A 48 -11.46 0.82 40.98
CA THR A 48 -11.97 -0.28 40.15
C THR A 48 -12.79 0.23 38.97
N GLU A 49 -13.59 1.27 39.17
CA GLU A 49 -14.37 1.89 38.09
C GLU A 49 -13.46 2.54 37.04
N LEU A 50 -12.43 3.29 37.47
CA LEU A 50 -11.44 3.89 36.57
C LEU A 50 -10.67 2.83 35.78
N THR A 51 -10.19 1.77 36.45
CA THR A 51 -9.48 0.69 35.76
C THR A 51 -10.39 -0.07 34.79
N SER A 52 -11.65 -0.31 35.16
CA SER A 52 -12.63 -0.92 34.25
C SER A 52 -12.85 -0.06 33.01
N GLN A 53 -12.98 1.25 33.18
CA GLN A 53 -13.13 2.19 32.08
C GLN A 53 -11.90 2.21 31.18
N GLU A 54 -10.69 2.24 31.74
CA GLU A 54 -9.43 2.20 31.00
C GLU A 54 -9.25 0.88 30.24
N LEU A 55 -9.67 -0.25 30.82
CA LEU A 55 -9.64 -1.56 30.16
C LEU A 55 -10.61 -1.65 28.98
N LEU A 56 -11.80 -1.06 29.11
CA LEU A 56 -12.77 -0.99 28.02
C LEU A 56 -12.24 -0.14 26.86
N ASP A 57 -11.68 1.04 27.16
CA ASP A 57 -11.11 1.93 26.15
C ASP A 57 -9.91 1.26 25.44
N ARG A 58 -9.02 0.60 26.19
CA ARG A 58 -7.92 -0.18 25.61
C ARG A 58 -8.42 -1.35 24.76
N ASN A 59 -9.47 -2.05 25.18
CA ASN A 59 -10.06 -3.12 24.38
C ASN A 59 -10.58 -2.59 23.05
N GLU A 60 -11.26 -1.44 23.08
CA GLU A 60 -11.77 -0.81 21.88
C GLU A 60 -10.63 -0.36 20.94
N GLN A 61 -9.57 0.23 21.50
CA GLN A 61 -8.37 0.59 20.74
C GLN A 61 -7.70 -0.64 20.09
N LEU A 62 -7.53 -1.73 20.85
CA LEU A 62 -6.96 -2.97 20.33
C LEU A 62 -7.78 -3.53 19.17
N ARG A 63 -9.12 -3.58 19.31
CA ARG A 63 -10.00 -4.05 18.24
C ARG A 63 -9.91 -3.18 16.98
N ARG A 64 -9.84 -1.85 17.14
CA ARG A 64 -9.62 -0.95 16.01
C ARG A 64 -8.27 -1.20 15.34
N HIS A 65 -7.22 -1.45 16.10
CA HIS A 65 -5.91 -1.79 15.56
C HIS A 65 -5.91 -3.13 14.82
N GLU A 66 -6.54 -4.17 15.37
CA GLU A 66 -6.72 -5.45 14.68
C GLU A 66 -7.44 -5.28 13.35
N GLN A 67 -8.58 -4.59 13.32
CA GLN A 67 -9.34 -4.33 12.09
C GLN A 67 -8.52 -3.57 11.05
N ASN A 68 -7.77 -2.55 11.46
CA ASN A 68 -6.91 -1.79 10.57
C ASN A 68 -5.77 -2.65 10.00
N LEU A 69 -5.17 -3.52 10.82
CA LEU A 69 -4.12 -4.44 10.39
C LEU A 69 -4.66 -5.49 9.41
N GLU A 70 -5.83 -6.07 9.69
CA GLU A 70 -6.49 -7.02 8.80
C GLU A 70 -6.76 -6.39 7.43
N GLN A 71 -7.30 -5.17 7.40
CA GLN A 71 -7.55 -4.45 6.16
C GLN A 71 -6.25 -4.19 5.39
N LEU A 72 -5.21 -3.70 6.06
CA LEU A 72 -3.92 -3.42 5.43
C LEU A 72 -3.26 -4.70 4.88
N VAL A 73 -3.36 -5.81 5.61
CA VAL A 73 -2.85 -7.12 5.16
C VAL A 73 -3.62 -7.59 3.93
N ALA A 74 -4.95 -7.47 3.90
CA ALA A 74 -5.77 -7.84 2.75
C ALA A 74 -5.41 -7.03 1.50
N GLU A 75 -5.28 -5.71 1.63
CA GLU A 75 -4.91 -4.81 0.54
C GLU A 75 -3.51 -5.11 -0.02
N ARG A 76 -2.53 -5.34 0.87
CA ARG A 76 -1.17 -5.70 0.46
C ARG A 76 -1.10 -7.06 -0.20
N THR A 77 -1.84 -8.04 0.31
CA THR A 77 -1.89 -9.39 -0.26
C THR A 77 -2.45 -9.35 -1.67
N ALA A 78 -3.58 -8.68 -1.88
CA ALA A 78 -4.18 -8.53 -3.20
C ALA A 78 -3.24 -7.82 -4.20
N THR A 79 -2.48 -6.82 -3.73
CA THR A 79 -1.50 -6.11 -4.56
C THR A 79 -0.33 -7.01 -4.94
N LEU A 80 0.20 -7.79 -3.99
CA LEU A 80 1.29 -8.74 -4.22
C LEU A 80 0.88 -9.86 -5.17
N GLU A 81 -0.33 -10.39 -5.04
CA GLU A 81 -0.88 -11.41 -5.94
C GLU A 81 -0.95 -10.91 -7.39
N ARG A 82 -1.51 -9.70 -7.60
CA ARG A 82 -1.55 -9.08 -8.93
C ARG A 82 -0.15 -8.93 -9.53
N ARG A 83 0.82 -8.48 -8.73
CA ARG A 83 2.20 -8.30 -9.19
C ARG A 83 2.89 -9.64 -9.48
N SER A 84 2.63 -10.67 -8.68
CA SER A 84 3.12 -12.04 -8.91
C SER A 84 2.59 -12.60 -10.23
N VAL A 85 1.29 -12.43 -10.51
CA VAL A 85 0.69 -12.82 -11.79
C VAL A 85 1.34 -12.08 -12.95
N GLN A 86 1.53 -10.76 -12.84
CA GLN A 86 2.19 -9.97 -13.89
C GLN A 86 3.63 -10.45 -14.17
N LEU A 87 4.41 -10.73 -13.12
CA LEU A 87 5.77 -11.24 -13.26
C LEU A 87 5.81 -12.63 -13.89
N ARG A 88 4.86 -13.51 -13.53
CA ARG A 88 4.74 -14.85 -14.11
C ARG A 88 4.45 -14.78 -15.60
N VAL A 89 3.45 -13.99 -16.00
CA VAL A 89 3.11 -13.78 -17.42
C VAL A 89 4.29 -13.22 -18.19
N ALA A 90 5.00 -12.23 -17.64
CA ALA A 90 6.20 -11.69 -18.28
C ALA A 90 7.30 -12.75 -18.43
N SER A 91 7.48 -13.62 -17.44
CA SER A 91 8.46 -14.71 -17.47
C SER A 91 8.09 -15.79 -18.48
N ASP A 92 6.81 -16.15 -18.58
CA ASP A 92 6.31 -17.12 -19.56
C ASP A 92 6.52 -16.60 -20.99
N VAL A 93 6.22 -15.32 -21.20
CA VAL A 93 6.52 -14.61 -22.45
C VAL A 93 8.02 -14.65 -22.77
N ALA A 94 8.87 -14.27 -21.81
CA ALA A 94 10.32 -14.26 -22.00
C ALA A 94 10.88 -15.66 -22.30
N ARG A 95 10.32 -16.71 -21.68
CA ARG A 95 10.70 -18.10 -21.93
C ARG A 95 10.25 -18.57 -23.31
N ALA A 96 9.03 -18.23 -23.74
CA ALA A 96 8.55 -18.52 -25.08
C ALA A 96 9.46 -17.85 -26.13
N ILE A 97 9.78 -16.58 -25.93
CA ILE A 97 10.77 -15.79 -26.69
C ILE A 97 12.13 -16.53 -26.73
N ALA A 98 12.72 -16.88 -25.59
CA ALA A 98 14.01 -17.55 -25.54
C ALA A 98 14.02 -18.96 -26.17
N SER A 99 12.87 -19.62 -26.27
CA SER A 99 12.75 -20.94 -26.93
C SER A 99 12.73 -20.87 -28.46
N VAL A 100 12.53 -19.67 -29.03
CA VAL A 100 12.58 -19.47 -30.46
C VAL A 100 14.05 -19.44 -30.91
N GLN A 101 14.48 -20.50 -31.62
CA GLN A 101 15.82 -20.59 -32.21
C GLN A 101 15.99 -19.72 -33.46
N ASP A 102 14.90 -19.13 -33.96
CA ASP A 102 14.85 -18.24 -35.11
C ASP A 102 14.71 -16.77 -34.65
N LEU A 103 15.80 -16.02 -34.78
CA LEU A 103 15.87 -14.61 -34.39
C LEU A 103 14.75 -13.77 -35.03
N ASP A 104 14.32 -14.07 -36.25
CA ASP A 104 13.29 -13.27 -36.92
C ASP A 104 11.90 -13.53 -36.33
N GLN A 105 11.57 -14.78 -36.00
CA GLN A 105 10.32 -15.13 -35.30
C GLN A 105 10.27 -14.55 -33.89
N LEU A 106 11.44 -14.50 -33.23
CA LEU A 106 11.59 -13.93 -31.90
C LEU A 106 11.26 -12.43 -31.90
N LEU A 107 11.91 -11.69 -32.78
CA LEU A 107 11.73 -10.24 -32.90
C LEU A 107 10.30 -9.89 -33.33
N ALA A 108 9.68 -10.69 -34.20
CA ALA A 108 8.28 -10.54 -34.57
C ALA A 108 7.35 -10.72 -33.36
N SER A 109 7.59 -11.74 -32.53
CA SER A 109 6.81 -11.99 -31.31
C SER A 109 6.95 -10.85 -30.30
N VAL A 110 8.17 -10.33 -30.11
CA VAL A 110 8.44 -9.20 -29.21
C VAL A 110 7.68 -7.94 -29.66
N THR A 111 7.76 -7.57 -30.94
CA THR A 111 7.08 -6.36 -31.45
C THR A 111 5.57 -6.43 -31.27
N ARG A 112 4.97 -7.60 -31.51
CA ARG A 112 3.54 -7.85 -31.29
C ARG A 112 3.15 -7.72 -29.82
N LEU A 113 3.86 -8.38 -28.92
CA LEU A 113 3.55 -8.35 -27.48
C LEU A 113 3.71 -6.96 -26.87
N ILE A 114 4.71 -6.19 -27.30
CA ILE A 114 4.88 -4.79 -26.86
C ILE A 114 3.70 -3.94 -27.34
N SER A 115 3.29 -4.09 -28.60
CA SER A 115 2.13 -3.36 -29.13
C SER A 115 0.86 -3.69 -28.35
N GLU A 116 0.55 -4.98 -28.13
CA GLU A 116 -0.64 -5.44 -27.41
C GLU A 116 -0.65 -5.00 -25.94
N ARG A 117 0.52 -5.00 -25.26
CA ARG A 117 0.59 -4.71 -23.82
C ARG A 117 0.61 -3.22 -23.49
N PHE A 118 1.12 -2.39 -24.39
CA PHE A 118 1.32 -0.96 -24.16
C PHE A 118 0.49 -0.05 -25.08
N ASP A 119 -0.40 -0.63 -25.90
CA ASP A 119 -1.30 0.07 -26.82
C ASP A 119 -0.58 0.99 -27.83
N PHE A 120 0.59 0.54 -28.30
CA PHE A 120 1.32 1.24 -29.34
C PHE A 120 0.85 0.82 -30.73
N TYR A 121 0.44 1.79 -31.54
CA TYR A 121 0.07 1.57 -32.95
C TYR A 121 1.20 0.89 -33.75
N HIS A 122 2.45 1.33 -33.56
CA HIS A 122 3.60 0.80 -34.26
C HIS A 122 4.78 0.59 -33.34
N VAL A 123 5.39 -0.59 -33.45
CA VAL A 123 6.62 -1.03 -32.81
C VAL A 123 7.47 -1.66 -33.90
N GLY A 124 8.71 -1.18 -34.04
CA GLY A 124 9.70 -1.71 -34.96
C GLY A 124 11.04 -1.95 -34.26
N ILE A 125 11.69 -3.07 -34.55
CA ILE A 125 13.02 -3.40 -34.05
C ILE A 125 14.02 -3.27 -35.20
N PHE A 126 15.02 -2.42 -35.01
CA PHE A 126 16.14 -2.26 -35.91
C PHE A 126 17.39 -2.91 -35.31
N LEU A 127 18.15 -3.63 -36.13
CA LEU A 127 19.47 -4.13 -35.79
C LEU A 127 20.52 -3.44 -36.63
N LEU A 128 21.69 -3.19 -36.05
CA LEU A 128 22.83 -2.69 -36.80
C LEU A 128 23.37 -3.78 -37.73
N ASP A 129 23.77 -3.40 -38.93
CA ASP A 129 24.54 -4.27 -39.81
C ASP A 129 25.96 -4.52 -39.25
N ALA A 130 26.69 -5.48 -39.85
CA ALA A 130 28.01 -5.87 -39.37
C ALA A 130 29.03 -4.70 -39.40
N ALA A 131 28.87 -3.77 -40.35
CA ALA A 131 29.71 -2.59 -40.47
C ALA A 131 29.28 -1.43 -39.54
N ARG A 132 28.14 -1.56 -38.84
CA ARG A 132 27.49 -0.50 -38.05
C ARG A 132 27.22 0.80 -38.84
N GLU A 133 27.05 0.69 -40.15
CA GLU A 133 26.73 1.83 -41.01
C GLU A 133 25.22 2.05 -41.10
N TYR A 134 24.45 0.95 -41.02
CA TYR A 134 23.01 0.99 -41.19
C TYR A 134 22.27 0.32 -40.03
N ALA A 135 21.17 0.94 -39.61
CA ALA A 135 20.13 0.34 -38.80
C ALA A 135 19.10 -0.29 -39.74
N VAL A 136 19.01 -1.62 -39.76
CA VAL A 136 18.13 -2.40 -40.63
C VAL A 136 16.89 -2.84 -39.85
N LEU A 137 15.70 -2.56 -40.38
CA LEU A 137 14.45 -3.02 -39.76
C LEU A 137 14.37 -4.54 -39.86
N ARG A 138 14.22 -5.22 -38.71
CA ARG A 138 14.17 -6.69 -38.63
C ARG A 138 12.83 -7.25 -38.18
N ALA A 139 12.05 -6.47 -37.42
CA ALA A 139 10.68 -6.81 -37.10
C ALA A 139 9.82 -5.58 -36.95
N ALA A 140 8.52 -5.71 -37.22
CA ALA A 140 7.52 -4.69 -36.99
C ALA A 140 6.13 -5.32 -36.82
N ASN A 141 5.25 -4.71 -36.02
CA ASN A 141 3.88 -5.21 -35.82
C ASN A 141 2.86 -4.66 -36.84
N SER A 142 2.99 -3.39 -37.24
CA SER A 142 1.94 -2.69 -38.01
C SER A 142 2.02 -2.98 -39.51
N GLN A 143 0.91 -2.79 -40.23
CA GLN A 143 0.86 -2.98 -41.70
C GLN A 143 1.90 -2.13 -42.44
N GLY A 144 2.05 -0.86 -42.06
CA GLY A 144 3.10 0.01 -42.61
C GLY A 144 4.51 -0.52 -42.30
N GLY A 145 4.71 -1.06 -41.10
CA GLY A 145 5.94 -1.75 -40.70
C GLY A 145 6.25 -2.99 -41.54
N GLN A 146 5.24 -3.79 -41.84
CA GLN A 146 5.38 -4.98 -42.68
C GLN A 146 5.77 -4.62 -44.13
N HIS A 147 5.21 -3.54 -44.69
CA HIS A 147 5.67 -3.03 -46.00
C HIS A 147 7.12 -2.52 -45.96
N MET A 148 7.54 -1.91 -44.84
CA MET A 148 8.94 -1.48 -44.67
C MET A 148 9.89 -2.68 -44.57
N LEU A 149 9.49 -3.76 -43.89
CA LEU A 149 10.26 -5.01 -43.84
C LEU A 149 10.44 -5.64 -45.22
N ALA A 150 9.36 -5.74 -46.00
CA ALA A 150 9.40 -6.31 -47.35
C ALA A 150 10.35 -5.54 -48.29
N ARG A 151 10.58 -4.25 -48.02
CA ARG A 151 11.51 -3.38 -48.76
C ARG A 151 12.93 -3.37 -48.20
N GLN A 152 13.23 -4.21 -47.20
CA GLN A 152 14.52 -4.23 -46.49
C GLN A 152 14.91 -2.83 -45.99
N HIS A 153 13.94 -2.12 -45.40
CA HIS A 153 14.12 -0.73 -44.99
C HIS A 153 15.30 -0.59 -44.02
N ARG A 154 16.20 0.34 -44.35
CA ARG A 154 17.40 0.64 -43.57
C ARG A 154 17.62 2.14 -43.48
N LEU A 155 18.18 2.58 -42.36
CA LEU A 155 18.47 3.97 -42.07
C LEU A 155 19.96 4.11 -41.74
N LYS A 156 20.59 5.15 -42.25
CA LYS A 156 22.01 5.40 -41.97
C LYS A 156 22.17 5.87 -40.52
N VAL A 157 23.09 5.23 -39.81
CA VAL A 157 23.38 5.52 -38.40
C VAL A 157 23.83 6.97 -38.23
N GLY A 158 23.29 7.65 -37.21
CA GLY A 158 23.61 9.04 -36.87
C GLY A 158 22.99 10.11 -37.80
N GLN A 159 22.34 9.73 -38.90
CA GLN A 159 21.95 10.70 -39.94
C GLN A 159 20.45 10.86 -40.14
N VAL A 160 19.67 9.78 -40.06
CA VAL A 160 18.25 9.81 -40.50
C VAL A 160 17.28 9.52 -39.36
N GLY A 161 16.48 10.54 -39.01
CA GLY A 161 15.34 10.40 -38.11
C GLY A 161 15.72 9.98 -36.68
N ILE A 162 14.71 9.59 -35.91
CA ILE A 162 14.88 9.22 -34.49
C ILE A 162 15.74 7.96 -34.36
N VAL A 163 15.53 6.96 -35.24
CA VAL A 163 16.29 5.71 -35.23
C VAL A 163 17.77 5.96 -35.55
N GLY A 164 18.07 6.76 -36.57
CA GLY A 164 19.45 7.14 -36.89
C GLY A 164 20.15 7.85 -35.72
N PHE A 165 19.47 8.80 -35.08
CA PHE A 165 20.02 9.49 -33.90
C PHE A 165 20.32 8.51 -32.75
N VAL A 166 19.35 7.69 -32.34
CA VAL A 166 19.51 6.75 -31.21
C VAL A 166 20.61 5.73 -31.50
N THR A 167 20.72 5.25 -32.73
CA THR A 167 21.76 4.29 -33.12
C THR A 167 23.17 4.90 -33.16
N GLY A 168 23.30 6.21 -33.36
CA GLY A 168 24.59 6.91 -33.31
C GLY A 168 25.00 7.36 -31.91
N ALA A 169 24.05 7.86 -31.11
CA ALA A 169 24.32 8.42 -29.79
C ALA A 169 24.23 7.40 -28.64
N GLY A 170 23.46 6.32 -28.83
CA GLY A 170 23.17 5.32 -27.78
C GLY A 170 22.15 5.79 -26.73
N GLU A 171 21.58 6.98 -26.88
CA GLU A 171 20.64 7.57 -25.93
C GLU A 171 19.18 7.43 -26.40
N PRO A 172 18.24 7.05 -25.51
CA PRO A 172 16.81 6.95 -25.85
C PRO A 172 16.24 8.34 -26.18
N ARG A 173 15.37 8.41 -27.20
CA ARG A 173 14.75 9.66 -27.64
C ARG A 173 13.25 9.50 -27.88
N ALA A 174 12.46 10.41 -27.33
CA ALA A 174 11.05 10.57 -27.62
C ALA A 174 10.83 11.85 -28.45
N SER A 175 9.97 11.79 -29.46
CA SER A 175 9.54 12.98 -30.21
C SER A 175 8.07 13.26 -29.97
N ARG A 176 7.70 14.53 -29.78
CA ARG A 176 6.30 14.94 -29.87
C ARG A 176 5.85 14.94 -31.33
N PRO A 177 4.61 14.49 -31.64
CA PRO A 177 4.10 14.57 -32.99
C PRO A 177 4.11 16.03 -33.48
N ARG A 178 4.56 16.27 -34.71
CA ARG A 178 4.42 17.59 -35.35
C ARG A 178 2.94 17.85 -35.59
N THR A 179 2.33 18.68 -34.75
CA THR A 179 1.02 19.27 -35.04
C THR A 179 1.17 20.24 -36.21
N GLY A 180 0.63 19.86 -37.37
CA GLY A 180 0.40 20.76 -38.52
C GLY A 180 1.34 20.55 -39.71
N ALA A 181 0.85 19.81 -40.71
CA ALA A 181 0.82 20.19 -42.14
C ALA A 181 0.36 18.96 -42.95
N ARG A 182 -0.90 18.96 -43.38
CA ARG A 182 -1.35 18.16 -44.54
C ARG A 182 -0.73 18.77 -45.80
N SER A 183 -0.20 17.95 -46.71
CA SER A 183 -0.10 18.14 -48.18
C SER A 183 0.63 16.92 -48.79
N PRO A 184 0.47 16.61 -50.09
CA PRO A 184 -0.56 15.73 -50.63
C PRO A 184 0.03 14.40 -51.12
N GLN A 185 -0.88 13.48 -51.45
CA GLN A 185 -0.63 12.24 -52.18
C GLN A 185 0.23 12.51 -53.43
N SER A 186 1.25 11.67 -53.65
CA SER A 186 1.80 11.42 -54.98
C SER A 186 1.64 9.93 -55.25
N GLU A 187 0.62 9.61 -56.04
CA GLU A 187 0.53 8.38 -56.81
C GLU A 187 1.77 8.25 -57.70
N HIS A 188 2.36 7.06 -57.74
CA HIS A 188 2.82 6.32 -58.92
C HIS A 188 3.08 4.88 -58.52
#